data_AF-A0A7K1YGH4-F1
#
_entry.id   AF-A0A7K1YGH4-F1
#
_cell.length_a   1.000
_cell.length_b   1.000
_cell.length_c   1.000
_cell.angle_alpha   90.00
_cell.angle_beta   90.00
_cell.angle_gamma   90.00
#
_symmetry.space_group_name_H-M   'P 1'
#
loop_
_entity.id
_entity.type
_entity.pdbx_description
1 polymer ?
#
loop_
_entity_poly.entity_id
_entity_poly.type
_entity_poly.pdbx_seq_one_letter_code
_entity_poly.pdbx_strand_id
1 'polypeptide(L)'
;MQTASASTQSPENLPAFIRLLIETLKPEKIFHVMQQLIGEQKQELLIIILPYTCPKSLNQLQPYVDFAITGQPSITCMLHRSDWLDRQLEEGHPFYSFACTEKNLLYDTGVKPLPKLSPQLEELVLLKVKRGFDQAFERSVSFLEGAWFYFHNESNRPLTMFMLHQAAELALRAAICPFCGRQKRSHEIRVLLRCAGYYLPALTASLKIDPELAKLLDEAYMQGRYRGDWSVTNEQVNAAFYMVDRLQLAVFESMELFAGN
;
A
#
# COMPACT_ATOMS: atom_id res chain seq x y z
N MET A 1 -29.73 10.26 15.55
CA MET A 1 -28.65 11.06 16.16
C MET A 1 -27.82 11.65 15.03
N GLN A 2 -27.55 12.95 15.08
CA GLN A 2 -26.95 13.76 14.02
C GLN A 2 -25.56 13.25 13.61
N THR A 3 -25.40 12.92 12.33
CA THR A 3 -24.09 12.69 11.71
C THR A 3 -23.45 14.03 11.40
N ALA A 4 -22.36 14.33 12.11
CA ALA A 4 -21.57 15.54 11.92
C ALA A 4 -21.00 15.57 10.49
N SER A 5 -21.34 16.60 9.73
CA SER A 5 -20.64 16.94 8.49
C SER A 5 -19.22 17.37 8.85
N ALA A 6 -18.22 16.70 8.28
CA ALA A 6 -16.84 17.19 8.33
C ALA A 6 -16.81 18.55 7.64
N SER A 7 -16.67 19.62 8.42
CA SER A 7 -16.55 20.98 7.92
C SER A 7 -15.16 21.17 7.32
N THR A 8 -15.11 21.60 6.07
CA THR A 8 -13.91 22.12 5.42
C THR A 8 -13.31 23.18 6.35
N GLN A 9 -12.11 22.95 6.86
CA GLN A 9 -11.49 23.87 7.80
C GLN A 9 -11.08 25.15 7.06
N SER A 10 -11.34 26.31 7.67
CA SER A 10 -10.78 27.58 7.20
C SER A 10 -9.25 27.44 7.07
N PRO A 11 -8.62 27.92 5.98
CA PRO A 11 -7.17 27.80 5.76
C PRO A 11 -6.32 28.29 6.94
N GLU A 12 -6.84 29.23 7.73
CA GLU A 12 -6.18 29.81 8.90
C GLU A 12 -5.94 28.79 10.03
N ASN A 13 -6.81 27.78 10.15
CA ASN A 13 -6.75 26.75 11.19
C ASN A 13 -5.88 25.54 10.81
N LEU A 14 -5.36 25.51 9.58
CA LEU A 14 -4.51 24.41 9.10
C LEU A 14 -3.06 24.56 9.63
N PRO A 15 -2.34 23.43 9.85
CA PRO A 15 -0.93 23.45 10.22
C PRO A 15 -0.08 24.29 9.25
N ALA A 16 0.99 24.91 9.77
CA ALA A 16 1.82 25.85 9.00
C ALA A 16 2.37 25.25 7.69
N PHE A 17 2.76 23.96 7.71
CA PHE A 17 3.25 23.29 6.52
C PHE A 17 2.16 23.06 5.46
N ILE A 18 0.91 22.81 5.86
CA ILE A 18 -0.23 22.71 4.94
C ILE A 18 -0.50 24.06 4.30
N ARG A 19 -0.46 25.16 5.07
CA ARG A 19 -0.61 26.51 4.53
C ARG A 19 0.50 26.84 3.53
N LEU A 20 1.74 26.44 3.81
CA LEU A 20 2.86 26.57 2.87
C LEU A 20 2.62 25.79 1.57
N LEU A 21 2.11 24.54 1.65
CA LEU A 21 1.72 23.77 0.48
C LEU A 21 0.63 24.48 -0.34
N ILE A 22 -0.39 25.04 0.32
CA ILE A 22 -1.48 25.78 -0.34
C ILE A 22 -0.92 27.00 -1.09
N GLU A 23 -0.10 27.82 -0.43
CA GLU A 23 0.47 29.03 -1.03
C GLU A 23 1.44 28.74 -2.18
N THR A 24 2.27 27.70 -2.05
CA THR A 24 3.30 27.37 -3.04
C THR A 24 2.76 26.63 -4.26
N LEU A 25 1.82 25.72 -4.05
CA LEU A 25 1.32 24.83 -5.09
C LEU A 25 -0.01 25.28 -5.70
N LYS A 26 -0.80 26.06 -4.96
CA LYS A 26 -2.17 26.47 -5.31
C LYS A 26 -3.03 25.27 -5.74
N PRO A 27 -3.16 24.24 -4.87
CA PRO A 27 -3.95 23.06 -5.19
C PRO A 27 -5.44 23.39 -5.27
N GLU A 28 -6.20 22.59 -6.02
CA GLU A 28 -7.66 22.63 -5.98
C GLU A 28 -8.20 21.92 -4.74
N LYS A 29 -7.57 20.79 -4.36
CA LYS A 29 -7.94 19.95 -3.23
C LYS A 29 -6.72 19.33 -2.55
N ILE A 30 -6.82 19.09 -1.25
CA ILE A 30 -5.88 18.24 -0.50
C ILE A 30 -6.71 17.22 0.28
N PHE A 31 -6.41 15.94 0.09
CA PHE A 31 -6.95 14.87 0.93
C PHE A 31 -5.90 14.42 1.94
N HIS A 32 -6.35 14.08 3.14
CA HIS A 32 -5.54 13.53 4.22
C HIS A 32 -6.02 12.13 4.57
N VAL A 33 -5.14 11.15 4.36
CA VAL A 33 -5.40 9.74 4.65
C VAL A 33 -4.43 9.26 5.72
N MET A 34 -4.96 8.69 6.79
CA MET A 34 -4.16 8.10 7.86
C MET A 34 -3.66 6.71 7.44
N GLN A 35 -2.36 6.48 7.56
CA GLN A 35 -1.70 5.21 7.31
C GLN A 35 -1.06 4.68 8.60
N GLN A 36 -1.55 3.56 9.11
CA GLN A 36 -1.00 2.95 10.32
C GLN A 36 -0.10 1.76 9.96
N LEU A 37 1.21 1.97 10.04
CA LEU A 37 2.22 0.92 9.87
C LEU A 37 2.68 0.41 11.26
N ILE A 38 2.77 -0.91 11.51
CA ILE A 38 3.28 -1.47 12.78
C ILE A 38 4.72 -1.05 12.99
N GLY A 39 5.05 -0.69 14.23
CA GLY A 39 6.42 -0.46 14.65
C GLY A 39 7.05 0.81 14.10
N GLU A 40 6.37 1.49 13.18
CA GLU A 40 6.70 2.82 12.71
C GLU A 40 5.75 3.86 13.35
N GLN A 41 6.17 5.12 13.35
CA GLN A 41 5.25 6.20 13.72
C GLN A 41 4.07 6.21 12.75
N LYS A 42 2.89 6.65 13.22
CA LYS A 42 1.71 6.89 12.36
C LYS A 42 2.18 7.64 11.12
N GLN A 43 1.92 7.10 9.94
CA GLN A 43 2.20 7.78 8.69
C GLN A 43 0.94 8.47 8.19
N GLU A 44 1.11 9.62 7.58
CA GLU A 44 0.04 10.45 7.05
C GLU A 44 0.32 10.62 5.56
N LEU A 45 -0.69 10.38 4.75
CA LEU A 45 -0.61 10.62 3.32
C LEU A 45 -1.43 11.86 2.98
N LEU A 46 -0.79 12.79 2.28
CA LEU A 46 -1.47 13.89 1.61
C LEU A 46 -1.58 13.62 0.11
N ILE A 47 -2.81 13.58 -0.41
CA ILE A 47 -3.06 13.55 -1.86
C ILE A 47 -3.38 14.97 -2.28
N ILE A 48 -2.44 15.62 -2.96
CA ILE A 48 -2.50 17.01 -3.38
C ILE A 48 -2.93 17.06 -4.85
N ILE A 49 -4.09 17.67 -5.10
CA ILE A 49 -4.67 17.80 -6.42
C ILE A 49 -4.44 19.20 -6.95
N LEU A 50 -3.67 19.30 -8.02
CA LEU A 50 -3.37 20.54 -8.71
C LEU A 50 -4.37 20.79 -9.84
N PRO A 51 -4.61 22.05 -10.22
CA PRO A 51 -5.38 22.35 -11.41
C PRO A 51 -4.80 21.67 -12.65
N TYR A 52 -5.66 21.15 -13.53
CA TYR A 52 -5.23 20.59 -14.81
C TYR A 52 -4.48 21.61 -15.67
N THR A 53 -4.74 22.91 -15.46
CA THR A 53 -4.06 24.05 -16.09
C THR A 53 -2.68 24.38 -15.51
N CYS A 54 -2.23 23.68 -14.46
CA CYS A 54 -0.94 23.94 -13.82
C CYS A 54 0.20 23.79 -14.84
N PRO A 55 1.00 24.84 -15.11
CA PRO A 55 2.01 24.82 -16.16
C PRO A 55 3.26 24.03 -15.77
N LYS A 56 3.52 23.87 -14.47
CA LYS A 56 4.68 23.12 -13.95
C LYS A 56 4.41 21.63 -14.00
N SER A 57 5.43 20.85 -14.34
CA SER A 57 5.38 19.39 -14.18
C SER A 57 5.42 19.01 -12.71
N LEU A 58 4.89 17.83 -12.37
CA LEU A 58 4.88 17.32 -10.99
C LEU A 58 6.30 17.20 -10.43
N ASN A 59 7.26 16.76 -11.25
CA ASN A 59 8.68 16.67 -10.88
C ASN A 59 9.30 18.04 -10.52
N GLN A 60 8.89 19.11 -11.20
CA GLN A 60 9.34 20.47 -10.87
C GLN A 60 8.73 20.98 -9.58
N LEU A 61 7.59 20.42 -9.15
CA LEU A 61 6.90 20.80 -7.92
C LEU A 61 7.36 20.00 -6.71
N GLN A 62 7.92 18.80 -6.91
CA GLN A 62 8.39 17.91 -5.86
C GLN A 62 9.32 18.59 -4.83
N PRO A 63 10.31 19.42 -5.21
CA PRO A 63 11.18 20.08 -4.22
C PRO A 63 10.43 21.01 -3.25
N TYR A 64 9.34 21.64 -3.69
CA TYR A 64 8.53 22.51 -2.83
C TYR A 64 7.71 21.70 -1.82
N VAL A 65 7.26 20.52 -2.23
CA VAL A 65 6.56 19.57 -1.37
C VAL A 65 7.52 19.06 -0.31
N ASP A 66 8.69 18.57 -0.72
CA ASP A 66 9.74 18.05 0.16
C ASP A 66 10.18 19.12 1.18
N PHE A 67 10.34 20.37 0.73
CA PHE A 67 10.64 21.49 1.60
C PHE A 67 9.50 21.76 2.60
N ALA A 68 8.25 21.77 2.15
CA ALA A 68 7.13 22.06 3.02
C ALA A 68 6.95 21.01 4.12
N ILE A 69 7.15 19.72 3.81
CA ILE A 69 7.08 18.64 4.80
C ILE A 69 8.40 18.41 5.55
N THR A 70 9.40 19.28 5.39
CA THR A 70 10.66 19.15 6.13
C THR A 70 10.40 19.19 7.63
N GLY A 71 10.87 18.17 8.35
CA GLY A 71 10.59 17.98 9.78
C GLY A 71 9.31 17.20 10.09
N GLN A 72 8.60 16.70 9.08
CA GLN A 72 7.43 15.83 9.21
C GLN A 72 7.74 14.42 8.66
N PRO A 73 8.55 13.60 9.36
CA PRO A 73 9.04 12.32 8.83
C PRO A 73 7.94 11.27 8.62
N SER A 74 6.77 11.46 9.23
CA SER A 74 5.59 10.61 9.06
C SER A 74 4.76 10.97 7.83
N ILE A 75 4.95 12.15 7.23
CA ILE A 75 4.10 12.64 6.15
C ILE A 75 4.70 12.26 4.80
N THR A 76 3.88 11.63 3.96
CA THR A 76 4.16 11.43 2.54
C THR A 76 3.16 12.19 1.69
N CYS A 77 3.56 12.57 0.48
CA CYS A 77 2.70 13.34 -0.41
C CYS A 77 2.64 12.70 -1.80
N MET A 78 1.45 12.68 -2.39
CA MET A 78 1.22 12.37 -3.79
C MET A 78 0.67 13.60 -4.50
N LEU A 79 1.18 13.86 -5.70
CA LEU A 79 0.77 14.99 -6.51
C LEU A 79 0.09 14.47 -7.78
N HIS A 80 -1.12 14.95 -8.02
CA HIS A 80 -1.89 14.63 -9.22
C HIS A 80 -2.52 15.89 -9.81
N ARG A 81 -2.89 15.81 -11.09
CA ARG A 81 -3.74 16.82 -11.72
C ARG A 81 -5.21 16.45 -11.55
N SER A 82 -6.08 17.46 -11.52
CA SER A 82 -7.52 17.24 -11.37
C SER A 82 -8.12 16.40 -12.49
N ASP A 83 -7.77 16.66 -13.74
CA ASP A 83 -8.24 15.87 -14.90
C ASP A 83 -7.82 14.39 -14.83
N TRP A 84 -6.66 14.11 -14.26
CA TRP A 84 -6.20 12.74 -14.03
C TRP A 84 -7.01 12.06 -12.93
N LEU A 85 -7.21 12.73 -11.78
CA LEU A 85 -7.99 12.18 -10.67
C LEU A 85 -9.44 11.92 -11.12
N ASP A 86 -10.03 12.85 -11.86
CA ASP A 86 -11.40 12.71 -12.39
C ASP A 86 -11.56 11.40 -13.17
N ARG A 87 -10.64 11.12 -14.11
CA ARG A 87 -10.64 9.85 -14.86
C ARG A 87 -10.49 8.64 -13.96
N GLN A 88 -9.60 8.70 -12.96
CA GLN A 88 -9.43 7.60 -12.01
C GLN A 88 -10.71 7.33 -11.21
N LEU A 89 -11.44 8.36 -10.82
CA LEU A 89 -12.71 8.21 -10.11
C LEU A 89 -13.83 7.70 -11.04
N GLU A 90 -13.90 8.19 -12.27
CA GLU A 90 -14.85 7.74 -13.30
C GLU A 90 -14.64 6.27 -13.69
N GLU A 91 -13.38 5.83 -13.79
CA GLU A 91 -12.99 4.44 -14.09
C GLU A 91 -13.11 3.51 -12.86
N GLY A 92 -13.38 4.06 -11.67
CA GLY A 92 -13.45 3.29 -10.43
C GLY A 92 -12.08 2.76 -9.98
N HIS A 93 -11.04 3.58 -10.01
CA HIS A 93 -9.72 3.19 -9.51
C HIS A 93 -9.79 2.92 -8.00
N PRO A 94 -9.52 1.68 -7.53
CA PRO A 94 -9.78 1.28 -6.15
C PRO A 94 -9.21 2.23 -5.09
N PHE A 95 -7.93 2.58 -5.19
CA PHE A 95 -7.30 3.45 -4.19
C PHE A 95 -7.95 4.84 -4.10
N TYR A 96 -8.05 5.57 -5.22
CA TYR A 96 -8.58 6.94 -5.22
C TYR A 96 -10.07 6.98 -4.92
N SER A 97 -10.84 5.97 -5.36
CA SER A 97 -12.27 5.87 -5.08
C SER A 97 -12.59 5.88 -3.58
N PHE A 98 -11.77 5.24 -2.74
CA PHE A 98 -11.97 5.21 -1.28
C PHE A 98 -11.10 6.23 -0.51
N ALA A 99 -9.97 6.67 -1.09
CA ALA A 99 -9.10 7.67 -0.47
C ALA A 99 -9.59 9.10 -0.68
N CYS A 100 -10.06 9.44 -1.88
CA CYS A 100 -10.52 10.79 -2.25
C CYS A 100 -12.02 10.93 -1.98
N THR A 101 -12.40 10.97 -0.72
CA THR A 101 -13.78 11.16 -0.25
C THR A 101 -13.92 12.41 0.60
N GLU A 102 -15.15 12.89 0.80
CA GLU A 102 -15.45 14.05 1.67
C GLU A 102 -14.89 13.88 3.09
N LYS A 103 -14.86 12.64 3.61
CA LYS A 103 -14.31 12.33 4.94
C LYS A 103 -12.82 12.64 5.05
N ASN A 104 -12.08 12.43 3.96
CA ASN A 104 -10.63 12.64 3.92
C ASN A 104 -10.27 14.02 3.37
N LEU A 105 -11.24 14.87 3.02
CA LEU A 105 -10.99 16.18 2.42
C LEU A 105 -10.46 17.15 3.48
N LEU A 106 -9.21 17.58 3.33
CA LEU A 106 -8.54 18.54 4.24
C LEU A 106 -8.69 19.98 3.75
N TYR A 107 -8.62 20.19 2.43
CA TYR A 107 -8.73 21.50 1.79
C TYR A 107 -9.47 21.38 0.46
N ASP A 108 -10.34 22.34 0.16
CA ASP A 108 -11.02 22.47 -1.12
C ASP A 108 -11.23 23.95 -1.48
N THR A 109 -10.88 24.30 -2.71
CA THR A 109 -11.18 25.61 -3.30
C THR A 109 -12.67 25.79 -3.62
N GLY A 110 -13.44 24.70 -3.70
CA GLY A 110 -14.86 24.70 -4.04
C GLY A 110 -15.17 24.95 -5.52
N VAL A 111 -14.14 25.07 -6.37
CA VAL A 111 -14.28 25.36 -7.82
C VAL A 111 -15.00 24.23 -8.55
N LYS A 112 -14.72 22.98 -8.18
CA LYS A 112 -15.33 21.78 -8.77
C LYS A 112 -15.76 20.83 -7.67
N PRO A 113 -16.98 20.28 -7.69
CA PRO A 113 -17.39 19.26 -6.71
C PRO A 113 -16.58 17.97 -6.89
N LEU A 114 -16.37 17.25 -5.80
CA LEU A 114 -15.79 15.91 -5.84
C LEU A 114 -16.75 14.94 -6.53
N PRO A 115 -16.30 14.17 -7.55
CA PRO A 115 -17.14 13.14 -8.14
C PRO A 115 -17.57 12.13 -7.07
N LYS A 116 -18.87 11.89 -6.95
CA LYS A 116 -19.39 10.84 -6.08
C LYS A 116 -19.36 9.52 -6.82
N LEU A 117 -18.75 8.51 -6.21
CA LEU A 117 -18.84 7.14 -6.68
C LEU A 117 -20.31 6.70 -6.57
N SER A 118 -20.88 6.18 -7.66
CA SER A 118 -22.22 5.59 -7.59
C SER A 118 -22.15 4.27 -6.83
N PRO A 119 -23.20 3.88 -6.08
CA PRO A 119 -23.21 2.59 -5.38
C PRO A 119 -22.95 1.39 -6.31
N GLN A 120 -23.42 1.46 -7.55
CA GLN A 120 -23.18 0.40 -8.55
C GLN A 120 -21.71 0.35 -8.98
N LEU A 121 -21.07 1.50 -9.17
CA LEU A 121 -19.65 1.53 -9.53
C LEU A 121 -18.80 1.08 -8.35
N GLU A 122 -19.14 1.49 -7.13
CA GLU A 122 -18.48 1.04 -5.89
C GLU A 122 -18.50 -0.48 -5.75
N GLU A 123 -19.66 -1.11 -5.90
CA GLU A 123 -19.81 -2.57 -5.87
C GLU A 123 -18.95 -3.25 -6.95
N LEU A 124 -18.95 -2.72 -8.18
CA LEU A 124 -18.13 -3.24 -9.27
C LEU A 124 -16.62 -3.12 -8.99
N VAL A 125 -16.19 -2.01 -8.39
CA VAL A 125 -14.80 -1.79 -7.98
C VAL A 125 -14.38 -2.82 -6.93
N LEU A 126 -15.18 -3.00 -5.89
CA LEU A 126 -14.92 -3.98 -4.82
C LEU A 126 -14.89 -5.41 -5.37
N LEU A 127 -15.84 -5.78 -6.23
CA LEU A 127 -15.88 -7.08 -6.91
C LEU A 127 -14.62 -7.33 -7.76
N LYS A 128 -14.16 -6.32 -8.51
CA LYS A 128 -12.96 -6.42 -9.35
C LYS A 128 -11.70 -6.56 -8.49
N VAL A 129 -11.60 -5.80 -7.40
CA VAL A 129 -10.50 -5.90 -6.43
C VAL A 129 -10.46 -7.31 -5.83
N LYS A 130 -11.60 -7.80 -5.31
CA LYS A 130 -11.69 -9.12 -4.69
C LYS A 130 -11.32 -10.25 -5.65
N ARG A 131 -11.90 -10.27 -6.85
CA ARG A 131 -11.56 -11.29 -7.86
C ARG A 131 -10.09 -11.26 -8.27
N GLY A 132 -9.54 -10.06 -8.48
CA GLY A 132 -8.14 -9.90 -8.84
C GLY A 132 -7.19 -10.34 -7.72
N PHE A 133 -7.57 -10.03 -6.48
CA PHE A 133 -6.86 -10.49 -5.29
C PHE A 133 -6.91 -12.01 -5.16
N ASP A 134 -8.10 -12.62 -5.15
CA ASP A 134 -8.28 -14.06 -4.95
C ASP A 134 -7.44 -14.88 -5.94
N GLN A 135 -7.50 -14.53 -7.23
CA GLN A 135 -6.72 -15.18 -8.28
C GLN A 135 -5.20 -15.05 -8.08
N ALA A 136 -4.74 -13.89 -7.61
CA ALA A 136 -3.32 -13.65 -7.37
C ALA A 136 -2.84 -14.30 -6.06
N PHE A 137 -3.70 -14.31 -5.04
CA PHE A 137 -3.40 -14.81 -3.71
C PHE A 137 -3.39 -16.35 -3.67
N GLU A 138 -4.26 -17.02 -4.43
CA GLU A 138 -4.27 -18.49 -4.55
C GLU A 138 -2.90 -19.04 -4.95
N ARG A 139 -2.20 -18.38 -5.87
CA ARG A 139 -0.82 -18.77 -6.23
C ARG A 139 0.12 -18.73 -5.03
N SER A 140 -0.02 -17.74 -4.15
CA SER A 140 0.80 -17.64 -2.94
C SER A 140 0.59 -18.85 -2.02
N VAL A 141 -0.65 -19.35 -1.92
CA VAL A 141 -1.00 -20.54 -1.13
C VAL A 141 -0.36 -21.79 -1.73
N SER A 142 -0.44 -21.99 -3.05
CA SER A 142 0.21 -23.12 -3.72
C SER A 142 1.73 -23.15 -3.51
N PHE A 143 2.39 -21.99 -3.42
CA PHE A 143 3.82 -21.93 -3.10
C PHE A 143 4.11 -22.33 -1.64
N LEU A 144 3.25 -21.98 -0.69
CA LEU A 144 3.37 -22.41 0.70
C LEU A 144 3.18 -23.93 0.83
N GLU A 145 2.20 -24.50 0.13
CA GLU A 145 2.00 -25.96 0.04
C GLU A 145 3.23 -26.66 -0.55
N GLY A 146 3.80 -26.09 -1.62
CA GLY A 146 5.04 -26.58 -2.21
C GLY A 146 6.23 -26.51 -1.24
N ALA A 147 6.32 -25.48 -0.40
CA ALA A 147 7.34 -25.41 0.64
C ALA A 147 7.22 -26.58 1.64
N TRP A 148 6.00 -26.88 2.09
CA TRP A 148 5.71 -28.02 2.99
C TRP A 148 6.08 -29.36 2.36
N PHE A 149 5.86 -29.52 1.05
CA PHE A 149 6.27 -30.72 0.34
C PHE A 149 7.79 -30.95 0.41
N TYR A 150 8.59 -29.91 0.18
CA TYR A 150 10.05 -30.01 0.22
C TYR A 150 10.65 -30.12 1.62
N PHE A 151 9.95 -29.65 2.64
CA PHE A 151 10.44 -29.53 4.01
C PHE A 151 10.97 -30.84 4.63
N HIS A 152 10.38 -31.98 4.27
CA HIS A 152 10.72 -33.28 4.86
C HIS A 152 12.13 -33.78 4.52
N ASN A 153 12.77 -33.24 3.50
CA ASN A 153 14.12 -33.61 3.10
C ASN A 153 15.09 -32.46 3.40
N GLU A 154 16.02 -32.68 4.33
CA GLU A 154 17.00 -31.69 4.75
C GLU A 154 17.84 -31.11 3.59
N SER A 155 18.11 -31.92 2.56
CA SER A 155 18.84 -31.47 1.37
C SER A 155 18.06 -30.46 0.52
N ASN A 156 16.75 -30.35 0.74
CA ASN A 156 15.87 -29.41 0.05
C ASN A 156 15.59 -28.14 0.85
N ARG A 157 16.19 -27.94 2.04
CA ARG A 157 16.00 -26.72 2.85
C ARG A 157 16.19 -25.43 2.04
N PRO A 158 17.19 -25.30 1.15
CA PRO A 158 17.31 -24.10 0.33
C PRO A 158 16.12 -23.85 -0.61
N LEU A 159 15.59 -24.93 -1.19
CA LEU A 159 14.41 -24.88 -2.05
C LEU A 159 13.15 -24.59 -1.23
N THR A 160 13.01 -25.14 -0.02
CA THR A 160 11.94 -24.78 0.92
C THR A 160 11.94 -23.28 1.20
N MET A 161 13.10 -22.69 1.53
CA MET A 161 13.22 -21.25 1.78
C MET A 161 12.91 -20.42 0.53
N PHE A 162 13.30 -20.87 -0.66
CA PHE A 162 12.93 -20.23 -1.91
C PHE A 162 11.40 -20.22 -2.13
N MET A 163 10.73 -21.35 -1.88
CA MET A 163 9.29 -21.45 -1.98
C MET A 163 8.57 -20.56 -0.98
N LEU A 164 9.10 -20.47 0.26
CA LEU A 164 8.60 -19.56 1.30
C LEU A 164 8.74 -18.09 0.91
N HIS A 165 9.88 -17.70 0.32
CA HIS A 165 10.06 -16.35 -0.22
C HIS A 165 9.03 -16.04 -1.31
N GLN A 166 8.84 -16.95 -2.27
CA GLN A 166 7.86 -16.77 -3.34
C GLN A 166 6.43 -16.70 -2.82
N ALA A 167 6.06 -17.50 -1.81
CA ALA A 167 4.78 -17.43 -1.14
C ALA A 167 4.55 -16.04 -0.50
N ALA A 168 5.55 -15.51 0.21
CA ALA A 168 5.49 -14.17 0.79
C ALA A 168 5.39 -13.06 -0.27
N GLU A 169 6.24 -13.13 -1.31
CA GLU A 169 6.27 -12.17 -2.41
C GLU A 169 4.92 -12.12 -3.13
N LEU A 170 4.36 -13.28 -3.49
CA LEU A 170 3.10 -13.37 -4.22
C LEU A 170 1.92 -12.87 -3.40
N ALA A 171 1.88 -13.17 -2.09
CA ALA A 171 0.85 -12.65 -1.20
C ALA A 171 0.88 -11.12 -1.15
N LEU A 172 2.06 -10.53 -0.97
CA LEU A 172 2.22 -9.07 -0.96
C LEU A 172 1.91 -8.44 -2.32
N ARG A 173 2.28 -9.09 -3.43
CA ARG A 173 1.90 -8.62 -4.78
C ARG A 173 0.39 -8.67 -4.98
N ALA A 174 -0.29 -9.72 -4.51
CA ALA A 174 -1.74 -9.81 -4.56
C ALA A 174 -2.40 -8.64 -3.81
N ALA A 175 -1.84 -8.23 -2.67
CA ALA A 175 -2.30 -7.06 -1.93
C ALA A 175 -2.08 -5.73 -2.66
N ILE A 176 -1.02 -5.60 -3.47
CA ILE A 176 -0.65 -4.34 -4.14
C ILE A 176 -1.36 -4.17 -5.49
N CYS A 177 -1.45 -5.23 -6.28
CA CYS A 177 -1.88 -5.17 -7.68
C CYS A 177 -3.27 -4.52 -7.91
N PRO A 178 -4.29 -4.74 -7.07
CA PRO A 178 -5.59 -4.08 -7.25
C PRO A 178 -5.50 -2.56 -7.20
N PHE A 179 -4.54 -2.01 -6.45
CA PHE A 179 -4.40 -0.58 -6.21
C PHE A 179 -3.31 0.09 -7.05
N CYS A 180 -2.32 -0.68 -7.46
CA CYS A 180 -1.21 -0.18 -8.25
C CYS A 180 -1.38 -0.68 -9.68
N GLY A 181 -1.83 0.18 -10.58
CA GLY A 181 -1.89 -0.11 -12.03
C GLY A 181 -0.52 -0.40 -12.69
N ARG A 182 0.55 -0.52 -11.89
CA ARG A 182 1.91 -0.90 -12.32
C ARG A 182 2.53 -1.87 -11.33
N GLN A 183 3.21 -2.88 -11.85
CA GLN A 183 3.96 -3.84 -11.03
C GLN A 183 5.22 -3.17 -10.45
N LYS A 184 5.38 -3.19 -9.12
CA LYS A 184 6.63 -2.79 -8.47
C LYS A 184 7.75 -3.79 -8.85
N ARG A 185 8.92 -3.26 -9.24
CA ARG A 185 10.09 -4.03 -9.71
C ARG A 185 10.98 -4.59 -8.58
N SER A 186 10.58 -4.47 -7.32
CA SER A 186 11.32 -5.06 -6.19
C SER A 186 10.77 -6.45 -5.86
N HIS A 187 11.66 -7.33 -5.39
CA HIS A 187 11.36 -8.67 -4.85
C HIS A 187 11.60 -8.74 -3.33
N GLU A 188 12.11 -7.67 -2.72
CA GLU A 188 12.40 -7.62 -1.30
C GLU A 188 11.12 -7.59 -0.48
N ILE A 189 10.96 -8.54 0.45
CA ILE A 189 9.75 -8.70 1.26
C ILE A 189 9.41 -7.41 2.01
N ARG A 190 10.39 -6.76 2.63
CA ARG A 190 10.14 -5.52 3.40
C ARG A 190 9.71 -4.35 2.52
N VAL A 191 10.23 -4.26 1.30
CA VAL A 191 9.84 -3.21 0.34
C VAL A 191 8.41 -3.44 -0.13
N LEU A 192 8.06 -4.69 -0.44
CA LEU A 192 6.71 -5.08 -0.83
C LEU A 192 5.72 -4.90 0.33
N LEU A 193 6.08 -5.28 1.57
CA LEU A 193 5.23 -5.08 2.74
C LEU A 193 4.93 -3.60 2.98
N ARG A 194 5.95 -2.74 2.91
CA ARG A 194 5.77 -1.28 3.02
C ARG A 194 4.82 -0.76 1.92
N CYS A 195 5.00 -1.25 0.69
CA CYS A 195 4.13 -0.88 -0.42
C CYS A 195 2.69 -1.39 -0.26
N ALA A 196 2.51 -2.59 0.30
CA ALA A 196 1.18 -3.15 0.56
C ALA A 196 0.49 -2.38 1.71
N GLY A 197 1.22 -2.08 2.78
CA GLY A 197 0.72 -1.28 3.92
C GLY A 197 0.28 0.14 3.53
N TYR A 198 0.86 0.69 2.47
CA TYR A 198 0.41 1.96 1.89
C TYR A 198 -1.06 1.90 1.42
N TYR A 199 -1.48 0.78 0.83
CA TYR A 199 -2.82 0.58 0.31
C TYR A 199 -3.77 -0.11 1.30
N LEU A 200 -3.22 -0.99 2.14
CA LEU A 200 -3.93 -1.75 3.16
C LEU A 200 -3.30 -1.47 4.54
N PRO A 201 -3.60 -0.33 5.19
CA PRO A 201 -3.01 -0.01 6.49
C PRO A 201 -3.24 -1.07 7.57
N ALA A 202 -4.35 -1.81 7.50
CA ALA A 202 -4.66 -2.89 8.42
C ALA A 202 -3.64 -4.05 8.38
N LEU A 203 -3.03 -4.32 7.22
CA LEU A 203 -2.03 -5.38 7.03
C LEU A 203 -0.82 -5.14 7.91
N THR A 204 -0.36 -3.90 7.86
CA THR A 204 0.74 -3.48 8.68
C THR A 204 0.32 -3.21 10.10
N ALA A 205 -0.96 -3.20 10.48
CA ALA A 205 -1.40 -3.05 11.86
C ALA A 205 -1.44 -4.38 12.64
N SER A 206 -1.46 -5.52 11.93
CA SER A 206 -1.59 -6.87 12.50
C SER A 206 -0.33 -7.75 12.39
N LEU A 207 0.64 -7.38 11.53
CA LEU A 207 1.84 -8.17 11.25
C LEU A 207 3.16 -7.52 11.72
N LYS A 208 3.93 -8.26 12.54
CA LYS A 208 5.33 -7.96 12.87
C LYS A 208 6.23 -8.97 12.16
N ILE A 209 7.11 -8.50 11.27
CA ILE A 209 8.09 -9.34 10.59
C ILE A 209 9.47 -9.14 11.24
N ASP A 210 10.17 -10.25 11.52
CA ASP A 210 11.57 -10.23 11.92
C ASP A 210 12.46 -9.77 10.73
N PRO A 211 13.20 -8.65 10.87
CA PRO A 211 14.04 -8.14 9.79
C PRO A 211 15.13 -9.11 9.33
N GLU A 212 15.71 -9.89 10.23
CA GLU A 212 16.78 -10.85 9.90
C GLU A 212 16.21 -12.04 9.14
N LEU A 213 15.02 -12.51 9.55
CA LEU A 213 14.33 -13.61 8.86
C LEU A 213 13.84 -13.18 7.46
N ALA A 214 13.34 -11.95 7.32
CA ALA A 214 12.97 -11.39 6.02
C ALA A 214 14.19 -11.30 5.09
N LYS A 215 15.34 -10.85 5.62
CA LYS A 215 16.59 -10.81 4.87
C LYS A 215 17.04 -12.21 4.45
N LEU A 216 16.92 -13.20 5.33
CA LEU A 216 17.26 -14.59 5.03
C LEU A 216 16.40 -15.15 3.89
N LEU A 217 15.11 -14.82 3.85
CA LEU A 217 14.23 -15.18 2.74
C LEU A 217 14.59 -14.44 1.44
N ASP A 218 14.93 -13.15 1.51
CA ASP A 218 15.43 -12.39 0.35
C ASP A 218 16.74 -12.98 -0.19
N GLU A 219 17.63 -13.47 0.67
CA GLU A 219 18.83 -14.21 0.27
C GLU A 219 18.48 -15.56 -0.39
N ALA A 220 17.49 -16.28 0.13
CA ALA A 220 17.00 -17.54 -0.43
C ALA A 220 16.48 -17.39 -1.87
N TYR A 221 15.87 -16.24 -2.21
CA TYR A 221 15.45 -15.92 -3.57
C TYR A 221 16.62 -15.91 -4.56
N MET A 222 17.75 -15.33 -4.13
CA MET A 222 18.95 -15.20 -4.96
C MET A 222 19.76 -16.50 -4.99
N GLN A 223 19.94 -17.13 -3.84
CA GLN A 223 20.89 -18.23 -3.63
C GLN A 223 20.24 -19.61 -3.63
N GLY A 224 19.00 -19.74 -3.13
CA GLY A 224 18.32 -21.03 -2.95
C GLY A 224 18.00 -21.78 -4.25
N ARG A 225 18.12 -21.11 -5.40
CA ARG A 225 18.01 -21.71 -6.74
C ARG A 225 19.28 -22.43 -7.20
N TYR A 226 20.41 -22.14 -6.58
CA TYR A 226 21.71 -22.71 -6.94
C TYR A 226 22.18 -23.65 -5.83
N ARG A 227 22.72 -24.82 -6.20
CA ARG A 227 23.43 -25.70 -5.26
C ARG A 227 24.80 -25.06 -4.95
N GLY A 228 24.82 -24.14 -3.99
CA GLY A 228 26.03 -23.52 -3.45
C GLY A 228 26.14 -23.75 -1.94
N ASP A 229 27.11 -23.10 -1.29
CA ASP A 229 27.41 -23.25 0.15
C ASP A 229 26.36 -22.59 1.08
N TRP A 230 25.24 -22.12 0.53
CA TRP A 230 24.18 -21.49 1.30
C TRP A 230 23.36 -22.54 2.06
N SER A 231 23.45 -22.50 3.38
CA SER A 231 22.77 -23.42 4.28
C SER A 231 21.91 -22.67 5.29
N VAL A 232 20.80 -23.28 5.69
CA VAL A 232 19.90 -22.76 6.74
C VAL A 232 19.61 -23.86 7.76
N THR A 233 19.36 -23.47 9.00
CA THR A 233 19.02 -24.42 10.08
C THR A 233 17.55 -24.79 10.04
N ASN A 234 17.17 -25.88 10.71
CA ASN A 234 15.76 -26.27 10.85
C ASN A 234 14.96 -25.19 11.59
N GLU A 235 15.53 -24.55 12.60
CA GLU A 235 14.90 -23.50 13.38
C GLU A 235 14.57 -22.29 12.50
N GLN A 236 15.50 -21.90 11.61
CA GLN A 236 15.29 -20.82 10.65
C GLN A 236 14.18 -21.15 9.65
N VAL A 237 14.14 -22.39 9.13
CA VAL A 237 13.08 -22.82 8.21
C VAL A 237 11.72 -22.83 8.90
N ASN A 238 11.63 -23.37 10.12
CA ASN A 238 10.39 -23.36 10.91
C ASN A 238 9.92 -21.94 11.24
N ALA A 239 10.84 -21.04 11.60
CA ALA A 239 10.52 -19.63 11.82
C ALA A 239 10.00 -18.97 10.54
N ALA A 240 10.60 -19.28 9.38
CA ALA A 240 10.15 -18.79 8.08
C ALA A 240 8.74 -19.28 7.74
N PHE A 241 8.41 -20.56 7.98
CA PHE A 241 7.04 -21.05 7.83
C PHE A 241 6.05 -20.25 8.67
N TYR A 242 6.34 -20.08 9.97
CA TYR A 242 5.47 -19.31 10.86
C TYR A 242 5.28 -17.87 10.37
N MET A 243 6.36 -17.21 9.95
CA MET A 243 6.31 -15.84 9.45
C MET A 243 5.46 -15.72 8.17
N VAL A 244 5.64 -16.63 7.21
CA VAL A 244 4.95 -16.60 5.92
C VAL A 244 3.46 -16.93 6.09
N ASP A 245 3.12 -17.89 6.94
CA ASP A 245 1.73 -18.22 7.28
C ASP A 245 1.00 -17.01 7.90
N ARG A 246 1.64 -16.36 8.89
CA ARG A 246 1.12 -15.13 9.50
C ARG A 246 0.99 -13.98 8.51
N LEU A 247 1.93 -13.84 7.58
CA LEU A 247 1.88 -12.84 6.53
C LEU A 247 0.69 -13.09 5.59
N GLN A 248 0.50 -14.32 5.11
CA GLN A 248 -0.62 -14.68 4.23
C GLN A 248 -1.96 -14.42 4.91
N LEU A 249 -2.11 -14.84 6.17
CA LEU A 249 -3.32 -14.58 6.94
C LEU A 249 -3.60 -13.08 7.07
N ALA A 250 -2.59 -12.29 7.47
CA ALA A 250 -2.75 -10.84 7.63
C ALA A 250 -3.11 -10.14 6.30
N VAL A 251 -2.52 -10.58 5.19
CA VAL A 251 -2.86 -10.08 3.84
C VAL A 251 -4.31 -10.37 3.50
N PHE A 252 -4.76 -11.60 3.72
CA PHE A 252 -6.13 -12.02 3.47
C PHE A 252 -7.14 -11.23 4.32
N GLU A 253 -6.93 -11.17 5.64
CA GLU A 253 -7.80 -10.44 6.57
C GLU A 253 -7.90 -8.95 6.22
N SER A 254 -6.79 -8.34 5.80
CA SER A 254 -6.75 -6.93 5.43
C SER A 254 -7.49 -6.64 4.13
N MET A 255 -7.45 -7.57 3.18
CA MET A 255 -8.23 -7.45 1.95
C MET A 255 -9.72 -7.66 2.21
N GLU A 256 -10.10 -8.63 3.04
CA GLU A 256 -11.50 -8.82 3.40
C GLU A 256 -12.06 -7.61 4.17
N LEU A 257 -11.26 -7.00 5.06
CA LEU A 257 -11.64 -5.75 5.72
C LEU A 257 -11.79 -4.60 4.73
N PHE A 258 -10.93 -4.52 3.70
CA PHE A 258 -11.05 -3.51 2.65
C PHE A 258 -12.30 -3.73 1.80
N ALA A 259 -12.63 -4.98 1.47
CA ALA A 259 -13.75 -5.32 0.58
C ALA A 259 -15.11 -5.40 1.28
N GLY A 260 -15.13 -5.56 2.61
CA GLY A 260 -16.35 -5.68 3.42
C GLY A 260 -16.82 -4.40 4.11
N ASN A 261 -16.06 -3.31 4.00
CA ASN A 261 -16.47 -1.96 4.40
C ASN A 261 -17.14 -1.24 3.23
#